data_AF-A0A951XR99-F1
#
_entry.id   AF-A0A951XR99-F1
#
_cell.length_a   1.000
_cell.length_b   1.000
_cell.length_c   1.000
_cell.angle_alpha   90.00
_cell.angle_beta   90.00
_cell.angle_gamma   90.00
#
_symmetry.space_group_name_H-M   'P 1'
#
loop_
_entity.id
_entity.type
_entity.pdbx_description
1 polymer ?
#
loop_
_entity_poly.entity_id
_entity_poly.type
_entity_poly.pdbx_seq_one_letter_code
_entity_poly.pdbx_strand_id
1 'polypeptide(L)'
;MVRSLPALNSNEAWSRSTANETTTRLAGIRLRVRSCFESGGWPFWHCLCCASHAGGNAPRGNSGQCEFRETAQLKSKECKVSSRKRYPTAASALKDLLHDDMTIMSGGFGLCGIPAILIDAVLESGVKGLTLISNNPGSDGFGLGKLFDTRQVRKLICSYAGENAQFARQYMAGEVEVEFNPQGTLAERIRAGGAGIPAFYTPTGIGTVIAEGKPTAEFDGKTYVLERGLRADLALVHAWQGDTEGNLVYRMTARNFNPMMATAAAATVAEVEQLVEPGAMAPDHIVTPGIYVDRIVLVERVDKRIEQRTVRRRTALAEE
;
A
#
# COMPACT_ATOMS: atom_id res chain seq x y z
N MET A 1 -25.73 -46.74 16.00
CA MET A 1 -25.37 -47.13 14.63
C MET A 1 -24.75 -45.92 13.94
N VAL A 2 -23.43 -45.83 13.98
CA VAL A 2 -22.65 -44.82 13.24
C VAL A 2 -22.07 -45.58 12.05
N ARG A 3 -22.48 -45.23 10.83
CA ARG A 3 -21.89 -45.77 9.60
C ARG A 3 -20.87 -44.77 9.06
N SER A 4 -19.61 -45.19 9.08
CA SER A 4 -18.48 -44.52 8.44
C SER A 4 -18.59 -44.61 6.92
N LEU A 5 -18.33 -43.49 6.24
CA LEU A 5 -18.11 -43.43 4.79
C LEU A 5 -16.62 -43.70 4.49
N PRO A 6 -16.27 -44.45 3.43
CA PRO A 6 -14.89 -44.73 3.10
C PRO A 6 -14.21 -43.57 2.35
N ALA A 7 -12.93 -43.36 2.65
CA ALA A 7 -12.05 -42.40 2.01
C ALA A 7 -11.77 -42.77 0.55
N LEU A 8 -11.92 -41.80 -0.36
CA LEU A 8 -11.52 -41.91 -1.76
C LEU A 8 -10.05 -41.47 -1.91
N ASN A 9 -9.19 -42.42 -2.25
CA ASN A 9 -7.83 -42.17 -2.73
C ASN A 9 -7.90 -41.50 -4.11
N SER A 10 -7.35 -40.30 -4.23
CA SER A 10 -7.15 -39.59 -5.50
C SER A 10 -5.72 -39.79 -5.97
N ASN A 11 -5.45 -40.94 -6.58
CA ASN A 11 -4.26 -41.18 -7.39
C ASN A 11 -4.66 -42.17 -8.48
N GLU A 12 -5.14 -41.64 -9.60
CA GLU A 12 -5.21 -42.23 -10.96
C GLU A 12 -6.35 -41.59 -11.76
N ALA A 13 -6.09 -40.42 -12.38
CA ALA A 13 -6.86 -39.92 -13.52
C ALA A 13 -6.17 -38.70 -14.16
N TRP A 14 -4.91 -38.86 -14.58
CA TRP A 14 -4.28 -37.92 -15.51
C TRP A 14 -3.61 -38.71 -16.63
N SER A 15 -4.41 -39.13 -17.60
CA SER A 15 -3.87 -39.44 -18.92
C SER A 15 -4.93 -39.19 -20.00
N ARG A 16 -4.55 -38.35 -20.96
CA ARG A 16 -5.09 -38.20 -22.32
C ARG A 16 -6.43 -37.46 -22.48
N SER A 17 -6.33 -36.15 -22.74
CA SER A 17 -7.16 -35.53 -23.79
C SER A 17 -6.28 -34.70 -24.72
N THR A 18 -6.26 -35.11 -25.97
CA THR A 18 -5.59 -34.48 -27.11
C THR A 18 -6.14 -33.08 -27.38
N ALA A 19 -5.25 -32.09 -27.50
CA ALA A 19 -5.59 -30.76 -27.99
C ALA A 19 -5.90 -30.83 -29.50
N ASN A 20 -7.11 -30.44 -29.89
CA ASN A 20 -7.42 -30.07 -31.28
C ASN A 20 -7.13 -28.57 -31.45
N GLU A 21 -6.03 -28.25 -32.12
CA GLU A 21 -5.75 -26.89 -32.59
C GLU A 21 -6.64 -26.58 -33.80
N THR A 22 -7.58 -25.65 -33.63
CA THR A 22 -8.30 -25.05 -34.76
C THR A 22 -7.57 -23.77 -35.14
N THR A 23 -6.88 -23.79 -36.28
CA THR A 23 -6.10 -22.64 -36.78
C THR A 23 -7.04 -21.66 -37.50
N THR A 24 -7.34 -20.52 -36.89
CA THR A 24 -7.93 -19.37 -37.59
C THR A 24 -6.83 -18.37 -37.90
N ARG A 25 -6.51 -18.20 -39.20
CA ARG A 25 -5.60 -17.16 -39.70
C ARG A 25 -6.30 -15.81 -39.71
N LEU A 26 -5.70 -14.80 -39.10
CA LEU A 26 -5.82 -13.39 -39.52
C LEU A 26 -4.51 -12.63 -39.17
N ALA A 27 -4.00 -11.92 -40.18
CA ALA A 27 -3.03 -10.82 -40.14
C ALA A 27 -1.62 -11.05 -39.53
N GLY A 28 -0.69 -11.54 -40.37
CA GLY A 28 0.50 -10.74 -40.71
C GLY A 28 1.44 -10.22 -39.62
N ILE A 29 1.82 -11.02 -38.62
CA ILE A 29 3.03 -10.78 -37.80
C ILE A 29 3.78 -12.11 -37.62
N ARG A 30 4.95 -12.25 -38.25
CA ARG A 30 5.87 -13.38 -37.97
C ARG A 30 6.68 -13.06 -36.71
N LEU A 31 6.19 -13.47 -35.55
CA LEU A 31 7.03 -13.58 -34.35
C LEU A 31 7.83 -14.89 -34.44
N ARG A 32 9.14 -14.79 -34.63
CA ARG A 32 10.05 -15.93 -34.43
C ARG A 32 10.24 -16.14 -32.94
N VAL A 33 9.50 -17.08 -32.35
CA VAL A 33 9.80 -17.62 -31.03
C VAL A 33 10.81 -18.76 -31.24
N ARG A 34 12.08 -18.54 -30.87
CA ARG A 34 13.03 -19.63 -30.68
C ARG A 34 12.87 -20.13 -29.24
N SER A 35 12.37 -21.34 -29.11
CA SER A 35 12.50 -22.15 -27.89
C SER A 35 13.97 -22.47 -27.67
N CYS A 36 14.52 -22.06 -26.53
CA CYS A 36 15.74 -22.63 -25.95
C CYS A 36 15.38 -23.05 -24.53
N PHE A 37 14.89 -24.28 -24.40
CA PHE A 37 14.94 -25.02 -23.15
C PHE A 37 16.14 -25.96 -23.26
N GLU A 38 17.18 -25.68 -22.48
CA GLU A 38 17.95 -26.66 -21.69
C GLU A 38 19.26 -26.04 -21.18
N SER A 39 19.61 -26.45 -19.95
CA SER A 39 20.82 -26.18 -19.17
C SER A 39 20.81 -24.94 -18.27
N GLY A 40 20.96 -25.21 -16.97
CA GLY A 40 20.81 -24.30 -15.84
C GLY A 40 21.95 -23.30 -15.67
N GLY A 41 21.63 -22.23 -14.95
CA GLY A 41 22.56 -21.19 -14.52
C GLY A 41 21.92 -19.80 -14.58
N TRP A 42 21.44 -19.31 -13.43
CA TRP A 42 21.27 -17.87 -13.19
C TRP A 42 22.67 -17.21 -13.05
N PRO A 43 22.83 -15.86 -13.10
CA PRO A 43 21.87 -14.78 -13.30
C PRO A 43 22.30 -13.76 -14.39
N PHE A 44 21.42 -12.89 -14.87
CA PHE A 44 21.72 -11.47 -15.21
C PHE A 44 20.42 -10.74 -15.61
N TRP A 45 19.88 -9.93 -14.70
CA TRP A 45 18.95 -8.86 -15.05
C TRP A 45 19.77 -7.60 -15.30
N HIS A 46 19.89 -7.19 -16.57
CA HIS A 46 20.47 -5.90 -16.94
C HIS A 46 19.36 -4.98 -17.44
N CYS A 47 19.05 -4.00 -16.59
CA CYS A 47 18.80 -2.60 -16.89
C CYS A 47 18.39 -2.26 -18.35
N LEU A 48 17.09 -2.09 -18.56
CA LEU A 48 16.55 -1.40 -19.74
C LEU A 48 16.70 0.12 -19.53
N CYS A 49 17.92 0.63 -19.58
CA CYS A 49 18.19 2.07 -19.51
C CYS A 49 19.47 2.40 -20.29
N CYS A 50 19.41 2.31 -21.63
CA CYS A 50 20.27 3.02 -22.57
C CYS A 50 19.87 2.64 -24.01
N ALA A 51 18.85 3.30 -24.55
CA ALA A 51 18.59 3.31 -25.98
C ALA A 51 18.47 4.76 -26.44
N SER A 52 19.59 5.48 -26.44
CA SER A 52 19.79 6.61 -27.33
C SER A 52 21.29 6.83 -27.56
N HIS A 53 21.65 7.01 -28.83
CA HIS A 53 22.98 7.35 -29.36
C HIS A 53 24.01 6.21 -29.46
N ALA A 54 24.14 5.64 -30.67
CA ALA A 54 25.28 5.89 -31.56
C ALA A 54 25.32 4.83 -32.67
N GLY A 55 25.21 5.26 -33.93
CA GLY A 55 25.51 4.44 -35.09
C GLY A 55 27.02 4.26 -35.25
N GLY A 56 27.44 3.08 -35.71
CA GLY A 56 28.82 2.81 -36.06
C GLY A 56 29.07 1.33 -36.37
N ASN A 57 29.39 1.05 -37.63
CA ASN A 57 29.82 -0.26 -38.13
C ASN A 57 31.12 -0.73 -37.44
N ALA A 58 31.17 -2.00 -36.99
CA ALA A 58 32.41 -2.70 -36.70
C ALA A 58 32.38 -4.14 -37.26
N PRO A 59 33.50 -4.66 -37.82
CA PRO A 59 33.51 -5.85 -38.67
C PRO A 59 33.59 -7.16 -37.88
N ARG A 60 33.12 -8.24 -38.51
CA ARG A 60 33.21 -9.63 -38.02
C ARG A 60 34.64 -10.14 -38.15
N GLY A 61 35.19 -10.71 -37.08
CA GLY A 61 36.51 -11.35 -37.12
C GLY A 61 36.82 -12.25 -35.91
N ASN A 62 36.91 -13.54 -36.21
CA ASN A 62 37.59 -14.66 -35.54
C ASN A 62 37.32 -15.05 -34.08
N SER A 63 36.95 -16.33 -33.96
CA SER A 63 36.97 -17.19 -32.78
C SER A 63 38.38 -17.28 -32.18
N GLY A 64 38.61 -16.55 -31.09
CA GLY A 64 39.74 -16.71 -30.19
C GLY A 64 39.22 -17.14 -28.81
N GLN A 65 39.90 -18.10 -28.20
CA GLN A 65 39.55 -18.75 -26.94
C GLN A 65 39.34 -17.73 -25.81
N CYS A 66 38.22 -17.88 -25.09
CA CYS A 66 37.91 -17.07 -23.91
C CYS A 66 38.68 -17.64 -22.70
N GLU A 67 39.86 -17.09 -22.42
CA GLU A 67 40.52 -17.30 -21.13
C GLU A 67 39.77 -16.52 -20.05
N PHE A 68 39.28 -17.22 -19.02
CA PHE A 68 38.74 -16.59 -17.81
C PHE A 68 39.89 -15.95 -17.02
N ARG A 69 40.05 -14.63 -17.13
CA ARG A 69 40.85 -13.84 -16.19
C ARG A 69 39.96 -13.38 -15.04
N GLU A 70 40.14 -14.04 -13.90
CA GLU A 70 39.68 -13.58 -12.60
C GLU A 70 40.42 -12.29 -12.21
N THR A 71 39.72 -11.43 -11.45
CA THR A 71 40.17 -10.15 -10.84
C THR A 71 40.04 -8.87 -11.69
N ALA A 72 38.81 -8.34 -11.71
CA ALA A 72 38.61 -6.89 -11.71
C ALA A 72 37.93 -6.52 -10.38
N GLN A 73 38.71 -5.99 -9.44
CA GLN A 73 38.20 -5.37 -8.22
C GLN A 73 37.26 -4.24 -8.62
N LEU A 74 35.96 -4.48 -8.47
CA LEU A 74 34.94 -3.43 -8.49
C LEU A 74 35.23 -2.51 -7.31
N LYS A 75 35.93 -1.40 -7.58
CA LYS A 75 36.05 -0.29 -6.63
C LYS A 75 34.63 0.15 -6.32
N SER A 76 34.18 -0.14 -5.10
CA SER A 76 32.94 0.37 -4.53
C SER A 76 33.00 1.90 -4.57
N LYS A 77 32.42 2.50 -5.61
CA LYS A 77 32.05 3.92 -5.53
C LYS A 77 31.07 3.99 -4.38
N GLU A 78 31.44 4.67 -3.31
CA GLU A 78 30.50 5.12 -2.29
C GLU A 78 29.34 5.79 -3.02
N CYS A 79 28.20 5.09 -3.05
CA CYS A 79 26.96 5.69 -3.49
C CYS A 79 26.65 6.74 -2.42
N LYS A 80 26.83 8.02 -2.75
CA LYS A 80 26.36 9.11 -1.89
C LYS A 80 24.86 8.94 -1.73
N VAL A 81 24.46 8.35 -0.62
CA VAL A 81 23.08 8.16 -0.21
C VAL A 81 22.39 9.51 -0.27
N SER A 82 21.32 9.59 -1.06
CA SER A 82 20.64 10.85 -1.34
C SER A 82 19.75 11.19 -0.15
N SER A 83 20.18 12.14 0.69
CA SER A 83 19.44 12.72 1.81
C SER A 83 18.18 13.51 1.43
N ARG A 84 17.72 13.44 0.16
CA ARG A 84 16.68 14.33 -0.39
C ARG A 84 15.31 14.18 0.26
N LYS A 85 14.97 12.98 0.74
CA LYS A 85 13.64 12.69 1.27
C LYS A 85 13.54 12.90 2.78
N ARG A 86 14.66 13.04 3.49
CA ARG A 86 14.66 13.14 4.96
C ARG A 86 14.35 14.57 5.39
N TYR A 87 13.36 14.71 6.25
CA TYR A 87 13.01 15.97 6.90
C TYR A 87 13.26 15.88 8.42
N PRO A 88 13.73 16.96 9.05
CA PRO A 88 14.08 16.95 10.48
C PRO A 88 12.84 16.89 11.38
N THR A 89 11.71 17.46 10.96
CA THR A 89 10.47 17.51 11.75
C THR A 89 9.23 17.31 10.88
N ALA A 90 8.13 16.86 11.48
CA ALA A 90 6.83 16.74 10.82
C ALA A 90 6.35 18.07 10.23
N ALA A 91 6.46 19.18 10.97
CA ALA A 91 6.12 20.50 10.48
C ALA A 91 6.92 20.89 9.22
N SER A 92 8.23 20.64 9.20
CA SER A 92 9.07 20.92 8.02
C SER A 92 8.72 20.03 6.82
N ALA A 93 8.30 18.78 7.08
CA ALA A 93 7.90 17.83 6.05
C ALA A 93 6.54 18.18 5.42
N LEU A 94 5.70 18.97 6.09
CA LEU A 94 4.36 19.32 5.63
C LEU A 94 4.19 20.78 5.17
N LYS A 95 5.14 21.67 5.51
CA LYS A 95 5.03 23.13 5.38
C LYS A 95 4.51 23.67 4.03
N ASP A 96 4.92 23.06 2.93
CA ASP A 96 4.59 23.47 1.55
C ASP A 96 3.58 22.52 0.87
N LEU A 97 3.07 21.52 1.59
CA LEU A 97 2.07 20.58 1.10
C LEU A 97 0.66 20.91 1.60
N LEU A 98 0.54 21.53 2.77
CA LEU A 98 -0.74 21.78 3.42
C LEU A 98 -1.44 23.03 2.87
N HIS A 99 -2.71 22.88 2.55
CA HIS A 99 -3.61 23.97 2.19
C HIS A 99 -5.06 23.61 2.56
N ASP A 100 -5.92 24.63 2.66
CA ASP A 100 -7.35 24.42 2.92
C ASP A 100 -7.99 23.56 1.81
N ASP A 101 -9.09 22.91 2.17
CA ASP A 101 -9.94 22.10 1.29
C ASP A 101 -9.29 20.85 0.66
N MET A 102 -8.07 20.50 1.09
CA MET A 102 -7.35 19.34 0.57
C MET A 102 -7.92 18.00 1.03
N THR A 103 -7.64 16.96 0.26
CA THR A 103 -7.93 15.57 0.60
C THR A 103 -6.70 14.89 1.17
N ILE A 104 -6.82 14.38 2.41
CA ILE A 104 -5.75 13.68 3.13
C ILE A 104 -6.14 12.23 3.37
N MET A 105 -5.29 11.30 2.94
CA MET A 105 -5.30 9.92 3.40
C MET A 105 -4.46 9.80 4.67
N SER A 106 -4.97 9.12 5.68
CA SER A 106 -4.21 8.82 6.90
C SER A 106 -4.30 7.33 7.20
N GLY A 107 -3.14 6.68 7.21
CA GLY A 107 -3.01 5.27 7.55
C GLY A 107 -3.37 4.96 9.00
N GLY A 108 -3.45 3.67 9.30
CA GLY A 108 -3.82 3.15 10.61
C GLY A 108 -5.13 2.38 10.63
N PHE A 109 -5.36 1.69 11.75
CA PHE A 109 -6.60 0.97 12.08
C PHE A 109 -6.89 1.20 13.56
N GLY A 110 -8.01 1.85 13.89
CA GLY A 110 -8.23 2.40 15.23
C GLY A 110 -7.06 3.31 15.62
N LEU A 111 -6.33 2.94 16.66
CA LEU A 111 -5.11 3.64 17.12
C LEU A 111 -3.80 2.94 16.72
N CYS A 112 -3.88 1.82 15.98
CA CYS A 112 -2.72 1.00 15.62
C CYS A 112 -2.11 1.44 14.28
N GLY A 113 -0.83 1.83 14.30
CA GLY A 113 -0.10 2.25 13.09
C GLY A 113 -0.61 3.55 12.49
N ILE A 114 -1.04 4.50 13.33
CA ILE A 114 -1.45 5.83 12.90
C ILE A 114 -0.23 6.76 12.81
N PRO A 115 -0.20 7.73 11.88
CA PRO A 115 0.87 8.71 11.75
C PRO A 115 0.69 9.87 12.75
N ALA A 116 0.81 9.59 14.05
CA ALA A 116 0.36 10.47 15.12
C ALA A 116 1.05 11.85 15.10
N ILE A 117 2.36 11.89 14.82
CA ILE A 117 3.17 13.12 14.85
C ILE A 117 2.89 13.95 13.60
N LEU A 118 2.69 13.30 12.45
CA LEU A 118 2.26 14.00 11.23
C LEU A 118 0.83 14.58 11.41
N ILE A 119 -0.08 13.86 12.07
CA ILE A 119 -1.42 14.38 12.37
C ILE A 119 -1.34 15.61 13.30
N ASP A 120 -0.45 15.60 14.29
CA ASP A 120 -0.21 16.77 15.15
C ASP A 120 0.29 17.98 14.34
N ALA A 121 1.20 17.78 13.39
CA ALA A 121 1.64 18.86 12.52
C ALA A 121 0.50 19.41 11.62
N VAL A 122 -0.44 18.57 11.16
CA VAL A 122 -1.65 19.03 10.45
C VAL A 122 -2.57 19.84 11.39
N LEU A 123 -2.77 19.36 12.62
CA LEU A 123 -3.54 20.08 13.64
C LEU A 123 -2.96 21.47 13.89
N GLU A 124 -1.65 21.56 14.13
CA GLU A 124 -0.94 22.82 14.41
C GLU A 124 -0.94 23.79 13.24
N SER A 125 -0.96 23.29 12.00
CA SER A 125 -1.02 24.14 10.81
C SER A 125 -2.34 24.93 10.70
N GLY A 126 -3.42 24.43 11.32
CA GLY A 126 -4.73 25.06 11.34
C GLY A 126 -5.51 25.02 10.02
N VAL A 127 -5.06 24.26 9.02
CA VAL A 127 -5.78 24.10 7.74
C VAL A 127 -7.17 23.50 7.94
N LYS A 128 -8.15 23.98 7.19
CA LYS A 128 -9.58 23.65 7.34
C LYS A 128 -10.19 23.13 6.06
N GLY A 129 -11.44 22.67 6.16
CA GLY A 129 -12.17 22.15 5.01
C GLY A 129 -11.69 20.77 4.56
N LEU A 130 -10.97 20.03 5.41
CA LEU A 130 -10.31 18.80 5.00
C LEU A 130 -11.31 17.69 4.63
N THR A 131 -11.03 16.99 3.54
CA THR A 131 -11.62 15.67 3.27
C THR A 131 -10.64 14.60 3.76
N LEU A 132 -11.02 13.86 4.80
CA LEU A 132 -10.21 12.78 5.33
C LEU A 132 -10.63 11.43 4.74
N ILE A 133 -9.65 10.63 4.32
CA ILE A 133 -9.84 9.23 3.94
C ILE A 133 -9.06 8.37 4.92
N SER A 134 -9.77 7.66 5.79
CA SER A 134 -9.15 6.76 6.77
C SER A 134 -10.13 5.66 7.16
N ASN A 135 -9.62 4.54 7.69
CA ASN A 135 -10.51 3.47 8.15
C ASN A 135 -11.44 3.97 9.26
N ASN A 136 -10.91 4.80 10.17
CA ASN A 136 -11.58 5.31 11.36
C ASN A 136 -11.28 6.81 11.59
N PRO A 137 -12.15 7.55 12.29
CA PRO A 137 -11.91 8.96 12.66
C PRO A 137 -10.90 9.15 13.80
N GLY A 138 -10.21 8.09 14.25
CA GLY A 138 -9.46 8.11 15.51
C GLY A 138 -10.37 8.12 16.74
N SER A 139 -9.84 8.51 17.89
CA SER A 139 -10.58 8.62 19.16
C SER A 139 -10.49 10.04 19.71
N ASP A 140 -11.35 10.40 20.65
CA ASP A 140 -11.34 11.73 21.27
C ASP A 140 -9.94 12.08 21.82
N GLY A 141 -9.39 13.23 21.41
CA GLY A 141 -8.06 13.68 21.80
C GLY A 141 -6.87 12.86 21.27
N PHE A 142 -7.06 11.92 20.33
CA PHE A 142 -5.96 11.12 19.79
C PHE A 142 -6.13 10.77 18.31
N GLY A 143 -5.00 10.67 17.57
CA GLY A 143 -5.02 10.49 16.13
C GLY A 143 -5.84 11.55 15.40
N LEU A 144 -6.59 11.15 14.38
CA LEU A 144 -7.44 12.06 13.59
C LEU A 144 -8.53 12.74 14.42
N GLY A 145 -8.88 12.20 15.60
CA GLY A 145 -9.92 12.74 16.46
C GLY A 145 -9.68 14.20 16.84
N LYS A 146 -8.40 14.56 17.01
CA LYS A 146 -7.95 15.92 17.32
C LYS A 146 -8.39 16.96 16.27
N LEU A 147 -8.47 16.56 15.00
CA LEU A 147 -8.86 17.46 13.90
C LEU A 147 -10.37 17.77 13.92
N PHE A 148 -11.18 16.88 14.48
CA PHE A 148 -12.60 17.15 14.72
C PHE A 148 -12.78 18.13 15.86
N ASP A 149 -11.98 18.04 16.92
CA ASP A 149 -12.04 18.98 18.06
C ASP A 149 -11.81 20.44 17.63
N THR A 150 -10.95 20.67 16.64
CA THR A 150 -10.66 22.00 16.07
C THR A 150 -11.51 22.37 14.85
N ARG A 151 -12.48 21.54 14.46
CA ARG A 151 -13.36 21.73 13.30
C ARG A 151 -12.59 21.95 11.99
N GLN A 152 -11.50 21.20 11.78
CA GLN A 152 -10.71 21.24 10.56
C GLN A 152 -11.27 20.34 9.45
N VAL A 153 -12.12 19.37 9.80
CA VAL A 153 -12.65 18.35 8.88
C VAL A 153 -14.01 18.77 8.35
N ARG A 154 -14.18 18.76 7.02
CA ARG A 154 -15.47 18.93 6.34
C ARG A 154 -16.11 17.59 6.00
N LYS A 155 -15.31 16.62 5.53
CA LYS A 155 -15.81 15.31 5.07
C LYS A 155 -14.92 14.18 5.56
N LEU A 156 -15.54 13.06 5.95
CA LEU A 156 -14.86 11.81 6.28
C LEU A 156 -15.33 10.67 5.35
N ILE A 157 -14.38 10.00 4.70
CA ILE A 157 -14.60 8.75 3.95
C ILE A 157 -14.00 7.62 4.80
N CYS A 158 -14.86 6.79 5.40
CA CYS A 158 -14.43 5.77 6.35
C CYS A 158 -15.25 4.49 6.29
N SER A 159 -14.78 3.45 6.98
CA SER A 159 -15.53 2.19 7.12
C SER A 159 -16.27 2.05 8.44
N TYR A 160 -15.75 2.65 9.50
CA TYR A 160 -16.30 2.56 10.83
C TYR A 160 -15.96 3.80 11.65
N ALA A 161 -16.93 4.34 12.38
CA ALA A 161 -16.78 5.61 13.08
C ALA A 161 -17.18 5.60 14.57
N GLY A 162 -17.38 4.42 15.17
CA GLY A 162 -18.05 4.27 16.47
C GLY A 162 -17.33 4.84 17.70
N GLU A 163 -16.05 5.22 17.61
CA GLU A 163 -15.21 5.54 18.78
C GLU A 163 -14.84 7.01 18.94
N ASN A 164 -15.50 7.90 18.20
CA ASN A 164 -15.26 9.35 18.29
C ASN A 164 -16.58 10.08 18.53
N ALA A 165 -16.80 10.49 19.78
CA ALA A 165 -18.06 11.12 20.19
C ALA A 165 -18.19 12.52 19.58
N GLN A 166 -17.07 13.23 19.40
CA GLN A 166 -17.06 14.54 18.77
C GLN A 166 -17.49 14.45 17.31
N PHE A 167 -16.92 13.52 16.55
CA PHE A 167 -17.31 13.24 15.17
C PHE A 167 -18.79 12.89 15.09
N ALA A 168 -19.29 11.98 15.95
CA ALA A 168 -20.68 11.56 15.92
C ALA A 168 -21.64 12.75 16.14
N ARG A 169 -21.30 13.65 17.08
CA ARG A 169 -22.04 14.89 17.31
C ARG A 169 -22.01 15.82 16.09
N GLN A 170 -20.84 16.04 15.50
CA GLN A 170 -20.70 16.92 14.33
C GLN A 170 -21.45 16.37 13.12
N TYR A 171 -21.41 15.06 12.89
CA TYR A 171 -22.18 14.40 11.85
C TYR A 171 -23.69 14.55 12.06
N MET A 172 -24.19 14.31 13.28
CA MET A 172 -25.62 14.49 13.60
C MET A 172 -26.07 15.95 13.49
N ALA A 173 -25.16 16.91 13.71
CA ALA A 173 -25.40 18.33 13.52
C ALA A 173 -25.29 18.79 12.05
N GLY A 174 -24.88 17.91 11.13
CA GLY A 174 -24.63 18.27 9.73
C GLY A 174 -23.39 19.13 9.51
N GLU A 175 -22.50 19.22 10.50
CA GLU A 175 -21.23 19.98 10.40
C GLU A 175 -20.15 19.21 9.62
N VAL A 176 -20.24 17.86 9.60
CA VAL A 176 -19.31 16.97 8.90
C VAL A 176 -20.08 16.02 8.00
N GLU A 177 -19.70 15.96 6.73
CA GLU A 177 -20.20 14.98 5.78
C GLU A 177 -19.51 13.61 5.97
N VAL A 178 -20.25 12.53 5.75
CA VAL A 178 -19.71 11.17 5.91
C VAL A 178 -20.06 10.31 4.71
N GLU A 179 -19.05 9.62 4.18
CA GLU A 179 -19.22 8.59 3.15
C GLU A 179 -18.78 7.24 3.73
N PHE A 180 -19.77 6.44 4.16
CA PHE A 180 -19.52 5.10 4.68
C PHE A 180 -19.21 4.11 3.57
N ASN A 181 -18.17 3.31 3.77
CA ASN A 181 -17.69 2.32 2.83
C ASN A 181 -17.45 0.99 3.54
N PRO A 182 -17.95 -0.15 3.02
CA PRO A 182 -17.49 -1.44 3.50
C PRO A 182 -15.96 -1.48 3.51
N GLN A 183 -15.34 -1.97 4.58
CA GLN A 183 -13.89 -1.84 4.77
C GLN A 183 -13.07 -2.42 3.61
N GLY A 184 -13.49 -3.58 3.08
CA GLY A 184 -12.86 -4.18 1.89
C GLY A 184 -13.00 -3.31 0.65
N THR A 185 -14.16 -2.68 0.45
CA THR A 185 -14.38 -1.70 -0.63
C THR A 185 -13.52 -0.46 -0.44
N LEU A 186 -13.43 0.11 0.77
CA LEU A 186 -12.57 1.26 1.05
C LEU A 186 -11.11 0.95 0.70
N ALA A 187 -10.61 -0.19 1.15
CA ALA A 187 -9.28 -0.67 0.83
C ALA A 187 -9.11 -0.79 -0.71
N GLU A 188 -9.98 -1.53 -1.39
CA GLU A 188 -9.81 -1.74 -2.83
C GLU A 188 -9.98 -0.44 -3.64
N ARG A 189 -10.82 0.52 -3.20
CA ARG A 189 -10.90 1.85 -3.80
C ARG A 189 -9.58 2.61 -3.69
N ILE A 190 -8.91 2.59 -2.54
CA ILE A 190 -7.59 3.21 -2.36
C ILE A 190 -6.56 2.52 -3.25
N ARG A 191 -6.52 1.18 -3.25
CA ARG A 191 -5.59 0.39 -4.08
C ARG A 191 -5.80 0.65 -5.57
N ALA A 192 -7.05 0.63 -6.03
CA ALA A 192 -7.43 0.90 -7.41
C ALA A 192 -6.99 2.31 -7.81
N GLY A 193 -7.26 3.30 -6.94
CA GLY A 193 -6.75 4.65 -7.08
C GLY A 193 -5.25 4.64 -7.33
N GLY A 194 -4.47 4.11 -6.38
CA GLY A 194 -3.01 3.99 -6.43
C GLY A 194 -2.46 3.31 -7.69
N ALA A 195 -3.14 2.26 -8.17
CA ALA A 195 -2.78 1.53 -9.38
C ALA A 195 -3.25 2.19 -10.70
N GLY A 196 -3.94 3.32 -10.65
CA GLY A 196 -4.47 4.01 -11.84
C GLY A 196 -5.72 3.35 -12.42
N ILE A 197 -6.43 2.56 -11.62
CA ILE A 197 -7.69 1.91 -12.01
C ILE A 197 -8.85 2.82 -11.62
N PRO A 198 -9.60 3.40 -12.58
CA PRO A 198 -10.61 4.42 -12.29
C PRO A 198 -11.85 3.84 -11.59
N ALA A 199 -12.20 2.59 -11.88
CA ALA A 199 -13.34 1.89 -11.27
C ALA A 199 -13.16 0.36 -11.33
N PHE A 200 -13.83 -0.34 -10.43
CA PHE A 200 -13.91 -1.81 -10.38
C PHE A 200 -15.28 -2.26 -9.89
N TYR A 201 -15.64 -3.51 -10.12
CA TYR A 201 -16.89 -4.10 -9.64
C TYR A 201 -16.64 -4.95 -8.38
N THR A 202 -17.55 -4.88 -7.41
CA THR A 202 -17.53 -5.70 -6.18
C THR A 202 -18.94 -6.15 -5.81
N PRO A 203 -19.13 -7.37 -5.25
CA PRO A 203 -20.44 -7.79 -4.79
C PRO A 203 -20.81 -7.14 -3.44
N THR A 204 -19.83 -6.55 -2.75
CA THR A 204 -20.01 -5.98 -1.41
C THR A 204 -20.92 -4.75 -1.44
N GLY A 205 -22.03 -4.81 -0.70
CA GLY A 205 -23.00 -3.71 -0.59
C GLY A 205 -24.24 -3.88 -1.48
N ILE A 206 -24.28 -4.87 -2.37
CA ILE A 206 -25.49 -5.22 -3.11
C ILE A 206 -26.65 -5.53 -2.15
N GLY A 207 -27.83 -4.96 -2.44
CA GLY A 207 -29.01 -5.10 -1.59
C GLY A 207 -29.00 -4.24 -0.33
N THR A 208 -28.07 -3.29 -0.22
CA THR A 208 -27.98 -2.34 0.89
C THR A 208 -27.93 -0.90 0.38
N VAL A 209 -28.08 0.07 1.29
CA VAL A 209 -27.95 1.51 1.00
C VAL A 209 -26.63 1.89 0.33
N ILE A 210 -25.57 1.08 0.50
CA ILE A 210 -24.26 1.33 -0.13
C ILE A 210 -24.31 1.25 -1.66
N ALA A 211 -25.22 0.44 -2.23
CA ALA A 211 -25.34 0.25 -3.67
C ALA A 211 -26.35 1.20 -4.33
N GLU A 212 -27.11 1.97 -3.55
CA GLU A 212 -28.13 2.88 -4.08
C GLU A 212 -27.49 3.96 -4.95
N GLY A 213 -28.07 4.19 -6.14
CA GLY A 213 -27.58 5.19 -7.10
C GLY A 213 -26.27 4.84 -7.81
N LYS A 214 -25.67 3.67 -7.55
CA LYS A 214 -24.44 3.22 -8.23
C LYS A 214 -24.76 2.29 -9.41
N PRO A 215 -23.98 2.35 -10.51
CA PRO A 215 -24.12 1.39 -11.61
C PRO A 215 -23.89 -0.04 -11.13
N THR A 216 -24.66 -0.98 -11.65
CA THR A 216 -24.51 -2.41 -11.39
C THR A 216 -24.30 -3.18 -12.69
N ALA A 217 -23.65 -4.33 -12.60
CA ALA A 217 -23.46 -5.26 -13.71
C ALA A 217 -23.54 -6.70 -13.23
N GLU A 218 -23.91 -7.61 -14.13
CA GLU A 218 -23.95 -9.04 -13.85
C GLU A 218 -22.72 -9.74 -14.44
N PHE A 219 -22.06 -10.56 -13.62
CA PHE A 219 -20.98 -11.45 -14.03
C PHE A 219 -21.24 -12.82 -13.44
N ASP A 220 -21.23 -13.87 -14.27
CA ASP A 220 -21.40 -15.27 -13.86
C ASP A 220 -22.66 -15.51 -12.98
N GLY A 221 -23.78 -14.89 -13.34
CA GLY A 221 -25.06 -15.03 -12.64
C GLY A 221 -25.12 -14.29 -11.29
N LYS A 222 -24.16 -13.41 -10.99
CA LYS A 222 -24.14 -12.59 -9.77
C LYS A 222 -24.09 -11.11 -10.12
N THR A 223 -24.84 -10.29 -9.38
CA THR A 223 -24.81 -8.84 -9.51
C THR A 223 -23.68 -8.23 -8.69
N TYR A 224 -23.01 -7.23 -9.27
CA TYR A 224 -21.93 -6.47 -8.65
C TYR A 224 -22.22 -4.98 -8.78
N VAL A 225 -21.71 -4.18 -7.85
CA VAL A 225 -21.79 -2.71 -7.88
C VAL A 225 -20.46 -2.11 -8.31
N LEU A 226 -20.51 -1.07 -9.13
CA LEU A 226 -19.34 -0.32 -9.58
C LEU A 226 -18.89 0.64 -8.47
N GLU A 227 -17.62 0.55 -8.11
CA GLU A 227 -16.94 1.42 -7.14
C GLU A 227 -15.79 2.17 -7.82
N ARG A 228 -15.55 3.41 -7.40
CA ARG A 228 -14.52 4.29 -8.00
C ARG A 228 -13.25 4.32 -7.17
N GLY A 229 -12.11 4.31 -7.86
CA GLY A 229 -10.80 4.48 -7.23
C GLY A 229 -10.72 5.80 -6.46
N LEU A 230 -10.07 5.79 -5.29
CA LEU A 230 -9.84 6.96 -4.44
C LEU A 230 -8.41 7.47 -4.60
N ARG A 231 -8.27 8.79 -4.78
CA ARG A 231 -7.00 9.51 -4.77
C ARG A 231 -7.07 10.64 -3.74
N ALA A 232 -5.92 11.03 -3.22
CA ALA A 232 -5.77 12.14 -2.28
C ALA A 232 -4.66 13.09 -2.73
N ASP A 233 -4.64 14.30 -2.18
CA ASP A 233 -3.55 15.25 -2.40
C ASP A 233 -2.33 14.83 -1.56
N LEU A 234 -2.58 14.37 -0.33
CA LEU A 234 -1.56 13.99 0.63
C LEU A 234 -1.89 12.63 1.30
N ALA A 235 -0.89 11.77 1.43
CA ALA A 235 -0.94 10.59 2.29
C ALA A 235 0.01 10.74 3.47
N LEU A 236 -0.52 10.57 4.68
CA LEU A 236 0.23 10.44 5.93
C LEU A 236 0.29 8.96 6.29
N VAL A 237 1.49 8.42 6.43
CA VAL A 237 1.70 7.00 6.74
C VAL A 237 2.69 6.80 7.88
N HIS A 238 2.49 5.72 8.62
CA HIS A 238 3.36 5.30 9.72
C HIS A 238 4.02 3.96 9.39
N ALA A 239 5.34 3.89 9.53
CA ALA A 239 6.11 2.66 9.37
C ALA A 239 7.01 2.41 10.58
N TRP A 240 7.38 1.14 10.78
CA TRP A 240 8.30 0.79 11.85
C TRP A 240 9.73 1.18 11.48
N GLN A 241 10.14 0.85 10.27
CA GLN A 241 11.48 1.15 9.76
C GLN A 241 11.37 1.71 8.34
N GLY A 242 12.23 2.66 8.02
CA GLY A 242 12.46 3.09 6.64
C GLY A 242 13.91 3.42 6.36
N ASP A 243 14.26 3.56 5.08
CA ASP A 243 15.55 4.12 4.67
C ASP A 243 15.44 5.51 4.06
N THR A 244 16.57 6.15 3.83
CA THR A 244 16.63 7.51 3.26
C THR A 244 16.13 7.60 1.81
N GLU A 245 15.98 6.47 1.10
CA GLU A 245 15.46 6.42 -0.28
C GLU A 245 13.93 6.27 -0.31
N GLY A 246 13.28 6.08 0.83
CA GLY A 246 11.82 5.99 0.93
C GLY A 246 11.29 4.60 1.24
N ASN A 247 12.13 3.56 1.27
CA ASN A 247 11.63 2.20 1.42
C ASN A 247 11.11 1.99 2.83
N LEU A 248 9.96 1.32 2.99
CA LEU A 248 9.31 1.13 4.29
C LEU A 248 9.07 -0.34 4.62
N VAL A 249 9.25 -0.67 5.89
CA VAL A 249 8.89 -1.94 6.53
C VAL A 249 7.97 -1.66 7.71
N TYR A 250 6.93 -2.46 7.84
CA TYR A 250 5.89 -2.33 8.87
C TYR A 250 5.95 -3.50 9.85
N ARG A 251 5.56 -3.24 11.09
CA ARG A 251 5.60 -4.23 12.16
C ARG A 251 4.19 -4.70 12.54
N MET A 252 3.96 -6.00 12.38
CA MET A 252 2.70 -6.67 12.78
C MET A 252 1.47 -6.02 12.12
N THR A 253 0.37 -5.87 12.87
CA THR A 253 -0.91 -5.33 12.40
C THR A 253 -0.91 -3.80 12.20
N ALA A 254 0.16 -3.11 12.59
CA ALA A 254 0.34 -1.68 12.30
C ALA A 254 0.54 -1.39 10.80
N ARG A 255 0.73 -2.42 9.98
CA ARG A 255 0.80 -2.31 8.52
C ARG A 255 -0.53 -1.80 7.92
N ASN A 256 -1.63 -2.46 8.22
CA ASN A 256 -3.00 -2.14 7.77
C ASN A 256 -3.11 -1.34 6.44
N PHE A 257 -3.65 -0.12 6.47
CA PHE A 257 -3.90 0.75 5.31
C PHE A 257 -2.68 1.57 4.87
N ASN A 258 -1.60 1.60 5.65
CA ASN A 258 -0.43 2.45 5.34
C ASN A 258 0.16 2.19 3.94
N PRO A 259 0.48 0.93 3.54
CA PRO A 259 1.10 0.69 2.23
C PRO A 259 0.25 1.14 1.05
N MET A 260 -1.06 0.91 1.11
CA MET A 260 -1.93 1.22 -0.02
C MET A 260 -2.22 2.72 -0.14
N MET A 261 -2.35 3.43 0.99
CA MET A 261 -2.51 4.87 0.99
C MET A 261 -1.27 5.59 0.46
N ALA A 262 -0.07 5.08 0.76
CA ALA A 262 1.18 5.63 0.20
C ALA A 262 1.19 5.64 -1.34
N THR A 263 0.51 4.69 -1.99
CA THR A 263 0.44 4.64 -3.46
C THR A 263 -0.61 5.57 -4.07
N ALA A 264 -1.55 6.07 -3.26
CA ALA A 264 -2.82 6.64 -3.70
C ALA A 264 -2.92 8.17 -3.53
N ALA A 265 -1.81 8.84 -3.21
CA ALA A 265 -1.75 10.30 -3.08
C ALA A 265 -0.80 10.96 -4.09
N ALA A 266 -0.94 12.27 -4.28
CA ALA A 266 -0.01 13.07 -5.08
C ALA A 266 1.32 13.31 -4.36
N ALA A 267 1.29 13.45 -3.03
CA ALA A 267 2.46 13.44 -2.17
C ALA A 267 2.27 12.49 -0.97
N THR A 268 3.33 11.78 -0.58
CA THR A 268 3.34 10.87 0.56
C THR A 268 4.42 11.25 1.56
N VAL A 269 4.01 11.45 2.82
CA VAL A 269 4.91 11.70 3.94
C VAL A 269 4.80 10.55 4.93
N ALA A 270 5.93 9.89 5.17
CA ALA A 270 6.04 8.77 6.09
C ALA A 270 6.74 9.19 7.38
N GLU A 271 6.13 8.92 8.52
CA GLU A 271 6.86 8.88 9.80
C GLU A 271 7.38 7.46 10.05
N VAL A 272 8.63 7.36 10.48
CA VAL A 272 9.28 6.08 10.79
C VAL A 272 9.89 6.09 12.18
N GLU A 273 9.78 4.98 12.90
CA GLU A 273 10.41 4.85 14.23
C GLU A 273 11.92 4.61 14.14
N GLN A 274 12.36 3.98 13.05
CA GLN A 274 13.77 3.69 12.79
C GLN A 274 14.11 4.13 11.36
N LEU A 275 15.11 5.00 11.24
CA LEU A 275 15.65 5.41 9.94
C LEU A 275 17.03 4.78 9.79
N VAL A 276 17.21 4.01 8.71
CA VAL A 276 18.48 3.34 8.40
C VAL A 276 19.04 3.78 7.05
N GLU A 277 20.30 3.47 6.81
CA GLU A 277 20.92 3.70 5.50
C GLU A 277 20.42 2.67 4.46
N PRO A 278 20.35 3.04 3.17
CA PRO A 278 19.98 2.11 2.11
C PRO A 278 20.87 0.87 2.10
N GLY A 279 20.25 -0.28 1.89
CA GLY A 279 20.92 -1.59 1.95
C GLY A 279 20.93 -2.23 3.34
N ALA A 280 20.59 -1.51 4.41
CA ALA A 280 20.42 -2.10 5.74
C ALA A 280 19.14 -2.94 5.88
N MET A 281 18.14 -2.71 5.02
CA MET A 281 16.94 -3.55 4.90
C MET A 281 17.10 -4.52 3.74
N ALA A 282 16.77 -5.79 3.97
CA ALA A 282 16.75 -6.78 2.90
C ALA A 282 15.72 -6.37 1.82
N PRO A 283 16.10 -6.36 0.53
CA PRO A 283 15.20 -5.93 -0.55
C PRO A 283 13.85 -6.69 -0.56
N ASP A 284 13.87 -8.00 -0.31
CA ASP A 284 12.66 -8.84 -0.29
C ASP A 284 11.76 -8.61 0.94
N HIS A 285 12.22 -7.84 1.93
CA HIS A 285 11.43 -7.48 3.10
C HIS A 285 10.76 -6.10 2.97
N ILE A 286 11.14 -5.31 1.96
CA ILE A 286 10.55 -3.99 1.71
C ILE A 286 9.09 -4.17 1.30
N VAL A 287 8.19 -3.49 2.01
CA VAL A 287 6.74 -3.61 1.77
C VAL A 287 6.25 -2.47 0.88
N THR A 288 6.66 -1.24 1.20
CA THR A 288 6.38 -0.06 0.36
C THR A 288 7.69 0.39 -0.24
N PRO A 289 7.90 0.20 -1.55
CA PRO A 289 9.08 0.72 -2.24
C PRO A 289 9.13 2.25 -2.16
N GLY A 290 10.34 2.79 -2.08
CA GLY A 290 10.56 4.22 -1.87
C GLY A 290 10.05 5.12 -2.98
N ILE A 291 9.71 4.59 -4.15
CA ILE A 291 9.06 5.35 -5.23
C ILE A 291 7.73 6.01 -4.79
N TYR A 292 7.03 5.41 -3.83
CA TYR A 292 5.75 5.92 -3.33
C TYR A 292 5.89 6.88 -2.14
N VAL A 293 7.11 7.20 -1.73
CA VAL A 293 7.37 8.04 -0.56
C VAL A 293 8.21 9.23 -0.98
N ASP A 294 7.67 10.43 -0.78
CA ASP A 294 8.34 11.68 -1.12
C ASP A 294 9.16 12.22 0.03
N ARG A 295 8.65 12.06 1.27
CA ARG A 295 9.27 12.63 2.48
C ARG A 295 9.21 11.65 3.63
N ILE A 296 10.29 11.60 4.42
CA ILE A 296 10.43 10.78 5.62
C ILE A 296 10.80 11.64 6.82
N VAL A 297 10.14 11.36 7.94
CA VAL A 297 10.46 11.94 9.25
C VAL A 297 10.78 10.81 10.23
N LEU A 298 11.92 10.91 10.90
CA LEU A 298 12.24 10.02 12.02
C LEU A 298 11.52 10.50 13.28
N VAL A 299 10.81 9.61 13.96
CA VAL A 299 10.10 9.91 15.21
C VAL A 299 10.71 9.11 16.36
N GLU A 300 11.26 9.80 17.35
CA GLU A 300 11.99 9.16 18.47
C GLU A 300 11.07 8.48 19.48
N ARG A 301 9.86 9.01 19.68
CA ARG A 301 8.85 8.47 20.60
C ARG A 301 7.48 8.58 19.99
N VAL A 302 6.84 7.43 19.82
CA VAL A 302 5.45 7.33 19.37
C VAL A 302 4.62 6.78 20.53
N ASP A 303 3.62 7.53 20.98
CA ASP A 303 2.64 7.03 21.94
C ASP A 303 1.78 5.96 21.26
N LYS A 304 1.97 4.70 21.64
CA LYS A 304 1.25 3.55 21.06
C LYS A 304 0.16 3.08 22.02
N ARG A 305 -0.92 3.85 22.08
CA ARG A 305 -2.06 3.55 22.94
C ARG A 305 -2.73 2.24 22.55
N ILE A 306 -3.14 1.49 23.57
CA ILE A 306 -3.97 0.30 23.42
C ILE A 306 -5.37 0.69 23.87
N GLU A 307 -6.30 0.71 22.92
CA GLU A 307 -7.70 1.07 23.15
C GLU A 307 -8.37 0.11 24.14
N GLN A 308 -8.23 -1.20 23.91
CA GLN A 308 -8.76 -2.24 24.78
C GLN A 308 -7.67 -3.25 25.15
N ARG A 309 -7.13 -3.14 26.36
CA ARG A 309 -6.07 -4.05 26.84
C ARG A 309 -6.67 -5.36 27.34
N THR A 310 -6.77 -6.34 26.45
CA THR A 310 -7.18 -7.70 26.80
C THR A 310 -5.97 -8.58 27.10
N VAL A 311 -5.93 -9.21 28.28
CA VAL A 311 -4.90 -10.18 28.68
C VAL A 311 -5.55 -11.49 29.11
N ARG A 312 -4.87 -12.62 28.87
CA ARG A 312 -5.32 -13.92 29.39
C ARG A 312 -5.40 -13.86 30.93
N ARG A 313 -6.49 -14.36 31.53
CA ARG A 313 -6.55 -14.57 32.99
C ARG A 313 -5.49 -15.60 33.40
N ARG A 314 -4.58 -15.24 34.31
CA ARG A 314 -3.63 -16.19 34.89
C ARG A 314 -4.40 -17.13 35.84
N THR A 315 -4.24 -18.44 35.66
CA THR A 315 -4.68 -19.43 36.65
C THR A 315 -3.80 -19.22 37.89
N ALA A 316 -4.40 -18.98 39.05
CA ALA A 316 -3.64 -18.99 40.30
C ALA A 316 -3.02 -20.39 40.45
N LEU A 317 -1.71 -20.44 40.69
CA LEU A 317 -1.09 -21.69 41.11
C LEU A 317 -1.72 -22.04 42.46
N ALA A 318 -2.32 -23.22 42.57
CA ALA A 318 -2.77 -23.73 43.86
C ALA A 318 -1.51 -23.87 44.72
N GLU A 319 -1.48 -23.16 45.84
CA GLU A 319 -0.49 -23.40 46.90
C GLU A 319 -0.78 -24.79 47.46
N GLU A 320 0.18 -25.72 47.29
CA GLU A 320 0.21 -27.03 47.98
C GLU A 320 0.74 -26.88 49.40
#